data_AF-A0A7X7AS24-F1
#
_entry.id   AF-A0A7X7AS24-F1
#
_cell.length_a   1.000
_cell.length_b   1.000
_cell.length_c   1.000
_cell.angle_alpha   90.00
_cell.angle_beta   90.00
_cell.angle_gamma   90.00
#
_symmetry.space_group_name_H-M   'P 1'
#
loop_
_entity.id
_entity.type
_entity.pdbx_description
1 polymer ?
#
loop_
_entity_poly.entity_id
_entity_poly.type
_entity_poly.pdbx_seq_one_letter_code
_entity_poly.pdbx_strand_id
1 'polypeptide(L)'
;MSITLLIILFHRKIMAAPLIRKGMILLTIAYVSVALNKLFLPIYYQPSFIDFMRVDPNFHLSLTINLVPLIKMNSADIRNFILNIALFVPLGFLSYYFKKSWKKTLLLLVLTTVFIEIIQFMGNYYYQFMWRIADINDLIANCLGGLLGLAISMVFFKKQKKKS
;
A
#
# COMPACT_ATOMS: atom_id res chain seq x y z
N MET A 1 8.37 2.63 -13.04
CA MET A 1 9.34 3.52 -12.34
C MET A 1 10.09 2.70 -11.30
N SER A 2 11.38 2.45 -11.50
CA SER A 2 12.18 1.44 -10.79
C SER A 2 12.63 1.92 -9.39
N ILE A 3 12.64 1.01 -8.41
CA ILE A 3 13.15 1.18 -7.02
C ILE A 3 14.44 2.00 -6.96
N THR A 4 15.29 1.83 -7.96
CA THR A 4 16.58 2.50 -8.16
C THR A 4 16.48 4.04 -8.12
N LEU A 5 15.46 4.63 -8.76
CA LEU A 5 15.26 6.09 -8.78
C LEU A 5 14.94 6.65 -7.39
N LEU A 6 14.12 5.94 -6.61
CA LEU A 6 13.77 6.35 -5.24
C LEU A 6 14.97 6.24 -4.30
N ILE A 7 15.79 5.19 -4.42
CA ILE A 7 17.02 5.05 -3.64
C ILE A 7 17.99 6.20 -3.93
N ILE A 8 18.14 6.60 -5.20
CA ILE A 8 19.00 7.72 -5.61
C ILE A 8 18.48 9.05 -5.02
N LEU A 9 17.18 9.34 -5.14
CA LEU A 9 16.57 10.57 -4.60
C LEU A 9 16.75 10.72 -3.09
N PHE A 10 16.73 9.60 -2.34
CA PHE A 10 16.87 9.60 -0.89
C PHE A 10 18.27 9.25 -0.39
N HIS A 11 19.24 9.00 -1.27
CA HIS A 11 20.59 8.51 -0.95
C HIS A 11 21.28 9.34 0.15
N ARG A 12 21.35 10.66 -0.03
CA ARG A 12 21.97 11.59 0.95
C ARG A 12 21.28 11.56 2.32
N LYS A 13 19.95 11.44 2.33
CA LYS A 13 19.13 11.35 3.55
C LYS A 13 19.25 9.99 4.25
N ILE A 14 19.46 8.92 3.48
CA ILE A 14 19.73 7.58 4.01
C ILE A 14 21.10 7.58 4.68
N MET A 15 22.17 7.99 3.98
CA MET A 15 23.53 7.89 4.52
C MET A 15 23.76 8.64 5.83
N ALA A 16 23.13 9.82 6.00
CA ALA A 16 23.26 10.67 7.18
C ALA A 16 22.38 10.24 8.38
N ALA A 17 21.56 9.20 8.25
CA ALA A 17 20.63 8.77 9.28
C ALA A 17 21.21 7.68 10.21
N PRO A 18 20.80 7.62 11.50
CA PRO A 18 21.12 6.48 12.36
C PRO A 18 20.54 5.18 11.81
N LEU A 19 21.13 4.02 12.15
CA LEU A 19 20.82 2.70 11.56
C LEU A 19 19.32 2.38 11.54
N ILE A 20 18.62 2.64 12.64
CA ILE A 20 17.16 2.42 12.75
C ILE A 20 16.40 3.27 11.72
N ARG A 21 16.80 4.52 11.54
CA ARG A 21 16.17 5.45 10.59
C ARG A 21 16.49 5.09 9.13
N LYS A 22 17.68 4.52 8.85
CA LYS A 22 18.01 3.95 7.53
C LYS A 22 17.05 2.80 7.18
N GLY A 23 16.86 1.85 8.10
CA GLY A 23 15.94 0.73 7.90
C GLY A 23 14.50 1.18 7.62
N MET A 24 14.01 2.17 8.38
CA MET A 24 12.67 2.73 8.16
C MET A 24 12.52 3.38 6.77
N ILE A 25 13.52 4.14 6.31
CA ILE A 25 13.48 4.77 4.99
C ILE A 25 13.48 3.72 3.87
N LEU A 26 14.32 2.68 3.99
CA LEU A 26 14.37 1.60 3.02
C LEU A 26 13.05 0.83 2.95
N LEU A 27 12.43 0.54 4.09
CA LEU A 27 11.10 -0.07 4.17
C LEU A 27 10.02 0.81 3.52
N THR A 28 10.04 2.13 3.74
CA THR A 28 9.10 3.05 3.08
C THR A 28 9.34 3.13 1.56
N ILE A 29 10.59 3.10 1.10
CA ILE A 29 10.91 3.07 -0.34
C ILE A 29 10.45 1.75 -0.98
N ALA A 30 10.67 0.62 -0.31
CA ALA A 30 10.18 -0.68 -0.74
C ALA A 30 8.64 -0.67 -0.81
N TYR A 31 7.96 -0.13 0.22
CA TYR A 31 6.52 0.10 0.22
C TYR A 31 6.05 0.90 -0.98
N VAL A 32 6.60 2.11 -1.19
CA VAL A 32 6.22 2.99 -2.30
C VAL A 32 6.43 2.26 -3.62
N SER A 33 7.51 1.51 -3.75
CA SER A 33 7.80 0.78 -4.98
C SER A 33 6.82 -0.36 -5.24
N VAL A 34 6.42 -1.11 -4.21
CA VAL A 34 5.38 -2.15 -4.32
C VAL A 34 4.01 -1.52 -4.55
N ALA A 35 3.68 -0.41 -3.90
CA ALA A 35 2.44 0.32 -4.11
C ALA A 35 2.35 0.88 -5.53
N LEU A 36 3.44 1.48 -6.04
CA LEU A 36 3.55 1.92 -7.43
C LEU A 36 3.46 0.72 -8.39
N ASN A 37 4.11 -0.40 -8.07
CA ASN A 37 4.01 -1.61 -8.88
C ASN A 37 2.56 -2.13 -8.93
N LYS A 38 1.85 -2.16 -7.79
CA LYS A 38 0.41 -2.46 -7.73
C LYS A 38 -0.44 -1.44 -8.49
N LEU A 39 -0.11 -0.15 -8.45
CA LEU A 39 -0.84 0.94 -9.12
C LEU A 39 -0.63 0.95 -10.64
N PHE A 40 0.60 0.69 -11.10
CA PHE A 40 1.05 0.92 -12.48
C PHE A 40 1.18 -0.35 -13.32
N LEU A 41 1.04 -1.55 -12.73
CA LEU A 41 0.96 -2.79 -13.51
C LEU A 41 -0.36 -3.10 -14.26
N PRO A 42 -1.44 -2.29 -14.25
CA PRO A 42 -2.58 -2.52 -15.16
C PRO A 42 -2.61 -1.65 -16.39
N ILE A 43 -1.63 -0.79 -16.64
CA ILE A 43 -1.66 -0.04 -17.91
C ILE A 43 -1.19 -1.00 -19.01
N TYR A 44 -2.08 -1.93 -19.38
CA TYR A 44 -1.92 -2.74 -20.56
C TYR A 44 -2.04 -1.80 -21.75
N TYR A 45 -0.89 -1.38 -22.28
CA TYR A 45 -0.82 -0.52 -23.46
C TYR A 45 -1.19 -1.27 -24.75
N GLN A 46 -1.46 -2.58 -24.66
CA GLN A 46 -1.67 -3.46 -25.81
C GLN A 46 -3.16 -3.81 -25.94
N PRO A 47 -3.88 -3.23 -26.93
CA PRO A 47 -5.31 -3.47 -27.12
C PRO A 47 -5.68 -4.95 -27.28
N SER A 48 -4.82 -5.73 -27.95
CA SER A 48 -5.03 -7.17 -28.18
C SER A 48 -5.11 -8.00 -26.89
N PHE A 49 -4.36 -7.61 -25.85
CA PHE A 49 -4.42 -8.30 -24.55
C PHE A 49 -5.71 -7.94 -23.81
N ILE A 50 -6.13 -6.68 -23.86
CA ILE A 50 -7.39 -6.21 -23.27
C ILE A 50 -8.57 -6.96 -23.90
N ASP A 51 -8.59 -7.08 -25.22
CA ASP A 51 -9.66 -7.76 -25.94
C ASP A 51 -9.66 -9.27 -25.69
N PHE A 52 -8.48 -9.91 -25.58
CA PHE A 52 -8.38 -11.30 -25.14
C PHE A 52 -8.99 -11.52 -23.75
N MET A 53 -8.66 -10.64 -22.79
CA MET A 53 -9.17 -10.72 -21.42
C MET A 53 -10.68 -10.44 -21.31
N ARG A 54 -11.26 -9.69 -22.25
CA ARG A 54 -12.72 -9.40 -22.31
C ARG A 54 -13.54 -10.56 -22.87
N VAL A 55 -12.95 -11.36 -23.76
CA VAL A 55 -13.65 -12.43 -24.50
C VAL A 55 -13.57 -13.77 -23.76
N ASP A 56 -12.69 -13.92 -22.77
CA ASP A 56 -12.61 -15.13 -21.95
C ASP A 56 -13.94 -15.37 -21.18
N PRO A 57 -14.69 -16.44 -21.48
CA PRO A 57 -15.98 -16.71 -20.85
C PRO A 57 -15.86 -17.04 -19.35
N ASN A 58 -14.67 -17.38 -18.84
CA ASN A 58 -14.46 -17.51 -17.39
C ASN A 58 -14.35 -16.16 -16.67
N PHE A 59 -14.29 -15.07 -17.44
CA PHE A 59 -14.05 -13.73 -16.97
C PHE A 59 -15.33 -12.89 -17.03
N HIS A 60 -16.38 -13.41 -16.41
CA HIS A 60 -17.63 -12.68 -16.29
C HIS A 60 -17.41 -11.37 -15.53
N LEU A 61 -17.90 -10.26 -16.09
CA LEU A 61 -17.97 -8.92 -15.50
C LEU A 61 -18.92 -8.89 -14.29
N SER A 62 -18.69 -9.76 -13.32
CA SER A 62 -19.37 -9.76 -12.04
C SER A 62 -18.91 -8.50 -11.33
N LEU A 63 -19.82 -7.60 -10.98
CA LEU A 63 -19.56 -6.45 -10.12
C LEU A 63 -19.19 -6.94 -8.70
N THR A 64 -18.03 -7.57 -8.56
CA THR A 64 -17.53 -8.08 -7.29
C THR A 64 -16.76 -6.98 -6.61
N ILE A 65 -17.50 -6.09 -5.98
CA ILE A 65 -16.99 -5.36 -4.82
C ILE A 65 -17.15 -6.31 -3.65
N ASN A 66 -16.06 -6.71 -2.99
CA ASN A 66 -16.18 -7.43 -1.73
C ASN A 66 -16.38 -6.41 -0.61
N LEU A 67 -17.64 -6.14 -0.27
CA LEU A 67 -18.01 -5.23 0.81
C LEU A 67 -18.15 -5.93 2.16
N VAL A 68 -18.09 -7.26 2.20
CA VAL A 68 -18.31 -8.03 3.41
C VAL A 68 -16.96 -8.39 4.02
N PRO A 69 -16.57 -7.75 5.13
CA PRO A 69 -15.25 -7.98 5.70
C PRO A 69 -15.13 -9.38 6.29
N LEU A 70 -13.98 -10.02 6.07
CA LEU A 70 -13.49 -11.20 6.79
C LEU A 70 -14.32 -12.48 6.64
N ILE A 71 -15.19 -12.57 5.63
CA ILE A 71 -16.01 -13.76 5.37
C ILE A 71 -15.44 -14.54 4.16
N LYS A 72 -15.40 -15.87 4.26
CA LYS A 72 -14.97 -16.80 3.20
C LYS A 72 -13.56 -16.51 2.64
N MET A 73 -12.61 -16.16 3.51
CA MET A 73 -11.21 -15.99 3.09
C MET A 73 -10.57 -17.35 2.81
N ASN A 74 -10.07 -17.53 1.59
CA ASN A 74 -9.21 -18.67 1.26
C ASN A 74 -7.76 -18.39 1.71
N SER A 75 -6.86 -19.36 1.50
CA SER A 75 -5.44 -19.22 1.88
C SER A 75 -4.72 -18.07 1.16
N ALA A 76 -5.12 -17.75 -0.08
CA ALA A 76 -4.56 -16.63 -0.83
C ALA A 76 -5.04 -15.29 -0.28
N ASP A 77 -6.31 -15.18 0.12
CA ASP A 77 -6.89 -13.97 0.71
C ASP A 77 -6.24 -13.65 2.06
N ILE A 78 -6.03 -14.66 2.91
CA ILE A 78 -5.33 -14.50 4.20
C ILE A 78 -3.89 -14.04 3.97
N ARG A 79 -3.19 -14.65 3.01
CA ARG A 79 -1.83 -14.24 2.65
C ARG A 79 -1.81 -12.79 2.17
N ASN A 80 -2.74 -12.38 1.30
CA ASN A 80 -2.85 -11.01 0.82
C ASN A 80 -3.13 -10.02 1.94
N PHE A 81 -4.04 -10.37 2.86
CA PHE A 81 -4.37 -9.57 4.03
C PHE A 81 -3.13 -9.32 4.92
N ILE A 82 -2.37 -10.36 5.25
CA ILE A 82 -1.14 -10.23 6.05
C ILE A 82 -0.08 -9.41 5.30
N LEU A 83 0.09 -9.66 4.00
CA LEU A 83 1.02 -8.90 3.17
C LEU A 83 0.64 -7.41 3.07
N ASN A 84 -0.65 -7.10 3.01
CA ASN A 84 -1.17 -5.74 2.99
C ASN A 84 -0.93 -5.02 4.34
N ILE A 85 -1.12 -5.71 5.47
CA ILE A 85 -0.71 -5.19 6.79
C ILE A 85 0.79 -4.87 6.78
N ALA A 86 1.63 -5.85 6.45
CA ALA A 86 3.08 -5.68 6.45
C ALA A 86 3.54 -4.56 5.51
N LEU A 87 2.88 -4.46 4.36
CA LEU A 87 3.14 -3.43 3.36
C LEU A 87 2.84 -2.04 3.89
N PHE A 88 1.79 -1.82 4.69
CA PHE A 88 1.42 -0.49 5.16
C PHE A 88 2.09 -0.04 6.47
N VAL A 89 2.78 -0.92 7.19
CA VAL A 89 3.60 -0.57 8.37
C VAL A 89 4.55 0.61 8.10
N PRO A 90 5.32 0.64 6.99
CA PRO A 90 6.23 1.73 6.70
C PRO A 90 5.56 3.07 6.44
N LEU A 91 4.27 3.10 6.08
CA LEU A 91 3.51 4.34 5.91
C LEU A 91 3.24 5.02 7.25
N GLY A 92 2.99 4.25 8.32
CA GLY A 92 2.82 4.77 9.67
C GLY A 92 4.07 5.48 10.23
N PHE A 93 5.27 5.07 9.77
CA PHE A 93 6.54 5.70 10.09
C PHE A 93 6.72 7.10 9.49
N LEU A 94 5.87 7.53 8.55
CA LEU A 94 5.93 8.89 8.02
C LEU A 94 5.66 9.95 9.10
N SER A 95 4.90 9.61 10.16
CA SER A 95 4.76 10.46 11.36
C SER A 95 6.12 10.82 11.96
N TYR A 96 6.98 9.82 12.13
CA TYR A 96 8.35 9.97 12.63
C TYR A 96 9.19 10.82 11.67
N TYR A 97 9.16 10.48 10.39
CA TYR A 97 10.06 11.10 9.41
C TYR A 97 9.75 12.59 9.17
N PHE A 98 8.47 12.93 9.03
CA PHE A 98 8.03 14.29 8.72
C PHE A 98 7.68 15.12 9.96
N LYS A 99 7.91 14.59 11.17
CA LYS A 99 7.55 15.23 12.45
C LYS A 99 6.10 15.72 12.47
N LYS A 100 5.18 15.00 11.82
CA LYS A 100 3.77 15.38 11.74
C LYS A 100 3.01 14.86 12.96
N SER A 101 1.91 15.53 13.31
CA SER A 101 1.04 15.04 14.37
C SER A 101 0.45 13.69 13.98
N TRP A 102 0.30 12.80 14.95
CA TRP A 102 -0.26 11.46 14.74
C TRP A 102 -1.62 11.50 14.03
N LYS A 103 -2.45 12.53 14.31
CA LYS A 103 -3.73 12.77 13.64
C LYS A 103 -3.58 13.00 12.14
N LYS A 104 -2.59 13.80 11.73
CA LYS A 104 -2.31 14.07 10.29
C LYS A 104 -1.78 12.83 9.61
N THR A 105 -0.95 12.04 10.27
CA THR A 105 -0.46 10.77 9.72
C THR A 105 -1.58 9.76 9.59
N LEU A 106 -2.47 9.64 10.57
CA LEU A 106 -3.64 8.77 10.50
C LEU A 106 -4.55 9.15 9.33
N LEU A 107 -4.86 10.45 9.18
CA LEU A 107 -5.66 10.94 8.05
C LEU A 107 -4.99 10.61 6.71
N LEU A 108 -3.68 10.88 6.58
CA LEU A 108 -2.93 10.56 5.36
C LEU A 108 -2.97 9.05 5.07
N LEU A 109 -2.89 8.23 6.11
CA LEU A 109 -3.00 6.78 6.02
C LEU A 109 -4.33 6.37 5.41
N VAL A 110 -5.42 6.78 6.04
CA VAL A 110 -6.79 6.46 5.58
C VAL A 110 -6.99 6.96 4.14
N LEU A 111 -6.62 8.21 3.84
CA LEU A 111 -6.74 8.76 2.49
C LEU A 111 -5.91 7.97 1.46
N THR A 112 -4.69 7.57 1.80
CA THR A 112 -3.84 6.78 0.90
C THR A 112 -4.45 5.40 0.64
N THR A 113 -4.98 4.74 1.68
CA THR A 113 -5.64 3.43 1.54
C THR A 113 -6.88 3.50 0.66
N VAL A 114 -7.75 4.48 0.91
CA VAL A 114 -8.97 4.71 0.12
C VAL A 114 -8.64 5.07 -1.32
N PHE A 115 -7.63 5.92 -1.53
CA PHE A 115 -7.20 6.32 -2.88
C PHE A 115 -6.70 5.13 -3.71
N ILE A 116 -5.95 4.20 -3.11
CA ILE A 116 -5.47 2.98 -3.78
C ILE A 116 -6.66 2.10 -4.20
N GLU A 117 -7.64 1.88 -3.32
CA GLU A 117 -8.83 1.08 -3.64
C GLU A 117 -9.68 1.74 -4.74
N ILE A 118 -9.83 3.08 -4.71
CA ILE A 118 -10.54 3.81 -5.78
C ILE A 118 -9.83 3.62 -7.12
N ILE A 119 -8.50 3.70 -7.18
CA ILE A 119 -7.77 3.46 -8.43
C ILE A 119 -7.97 2.03 -8.93
N GLN A 120 -7.97 1.04 -8.04
CA GLN A 120 -8.21 -0.35 -8.45
C GLN A 120 -9.63 -0.53 -9.00
N PHE A 121 -10.63 0.03 -8.33
CA PHE A 121 -12.01 0.03 -8.79
C PHE A 121 -12.17 0.71 -10.16
N MET A 122 -11.59 1.90 -10.33
CA MET A 122 -11.63 2.63 -11.60
C MET A 122 -10.88 1.89 -12.72
N GLY A 123 -9.78 1.21 -12.39
CA GLY A 123 -9.07 0.33 -13.33
C GLY A 123 -9.98 -0.77 -13.87
N ASN A 124 -10.67 -1.50 -12.99
CA ASN A 124 -11.62 -2.53 -13.43
C ASN A 124 -12.74 -1.95 -14.32
N TYR A 125 -13.28 -0.79 -13.93
CA TYR A 125 -14.31 -0.11 -14.70
C TYR A 125 -13.80 0.30 -16.09
N TYR A 126 -12.60 0.86 -16.19
CA TYR A 126 -12.05 1.33 -17.46
C TYR A 126 -11.67 0.18 -18.40
N TYR A 127 -11.02 -0.85 -17.89
CA TYR A 127 -10.56 -1.98 -18.70
C TYR A 127 -11.69 -2.96 -19.07
N GLN A 128 -12.86 -2.86 -18.41
CA GLN A 128 -14.03 -3.71 -18.65
C GLN A 128 -13.71 -5.21 -18.50
N PHE A 129 -12.76 -5.52 -17.60
CA PHE A 129 -12.27 -6.86 -17.34
C PHE A 129 -11.76 -6.92 -15.89
N MET A 130 -11.97 -8.03 -15.17
CA MET A 130 -11.61 -8.24 -13.75
C MET A 130 -10.10 -8.23 -13.49
N TRP A 131 -9.49 -7.06 -13.39
CA TRP A 131 -8.06 -6.96 -13.10
C TRP A 131 -7.73 -7.30 -11.63
N ARG A 132 -8.49 -6.77 -10.66
CA ARG A 132 -8.45 -7.15 -9.23
C ARG A 132 -9.76 -6.83 -8.53
N ILE A 133 -10.21 -7.67 -7.60
CA ILE A 133 -11.41 -7.37 -6.79
C ILE A 133 -11.07 -6.24 -5.81
N ALA A 134 -11.83 -5.13 -5.85
CA ALA A 134 -11.77 -4.13 -4.80
C ALA A 134 -12.34 -4.75 -3.52
N ASP A 135 -11.51 -4.89 -2.50
CA ASP A 135 -11.82 -5.68 -1.30
C ASP A 135 -11.69 -4.82 -0.04
N ILE A 136 -12.76 -4.76 0.74
CA ILE A 136 -12.74 -4.09 2.04
C ILE A 136 -11.70 -4.69 3.00
N ASN A 137 -11.36 -5.97 2.82
CA ASN A 137 -10.29 -6.64 3.56
C ASN A 137 -8.93 -5.99 3.28
N ASP A 138 -8.67 -5.55 2.06
CA ASP A 138 -7.44 -4.84 1.70
C ASP A 138 -7.42 -3.46 2.35
N LEU A 139 -8.54 -2.73 2.33
CA LEU A 139 -8.66 -1.46 3.05
C LEU A 139 -8.40 -1.63 4.56
N ILE A 140 -8.99 -2.65 5.19
CA ILE A 140 -8.82 -2.97 6.61
C ILE A 140 -7.36 -3.34 6.90
N ALA A 141 -6.77 -4.24 6.12
CA ALA A 141 -5.38 -4.66 6.27
C ALA A 141 -4.43 -3.47 6.18
N ASN A 142 -4.64 -2.61 5.18
CA ASN A 142 -3.81 -1.42 4.97
C ASN A 142 -3.93 -0.43 6.14
N CYS A 143 -5.15 -0.21 6.66
CA CYS A 143 -5.39 0.60 7.85
C CYS A 143 -4.68 0.03 9.10
N LEU A 144 -4.79 -1.29 9.31
CA LEU A 144 -4.15 -1.99 10.44
C LEU A 144 -2.62 -1.88 10.38
N GLY A 145 -2.02 -2.14 9.22
CA GLY A 145 -0.59 -1.98 8.99
C GLY A 145 -0.11 -0.57 9.32
N GLY A 146 -0.85 0.42 8.83
CA GLY A 146 -0.55 1.81 9.10
C GLY A 146 -0.61 2.22 10.57
N LEU A 147 -1.66 1.78 11.26
CA LEU A 147 -1.81 1.98 12.71
C LEU A 147 -0.67 1.33 13.49
N LEU A 148 -0.27 0.11 13.10
CA LEU A 148 0.87 -0.59 13.70
C LEU A 148 2.17 0.22 13.52
N GLY A 149 2.44 0.72 12.31
CA GLY A 149 3.59 1.58 12.04
C GLY A 149 3.57 2.89 12.85
N LEU A 150 2.40 3.50 13.00
CA LEU A 150 2.20 4.70 13.81
C LEU A 150 2.45 4.43 15.30
N ALA A 151 1.96 3.29 15.83
CA ALA A 151 2.19 2.88 17.22
C ALA A 151 3.68 2.65 17.49
N ILE A 152 4.36 1.92 16.60
CA ILE A 152 5.81 1.68 16.69
C ILE A 152 6.56 3.03 16.68
N SER A 153 6.23 3.93 15.75
CA SER A 153 6.79 5.29 15.66
C SER A 153 6.68 6.07 16.98
N MET A 154 5.51 6.04 17.64
CA MET A 154 5.28 6.73 18.92
C MET A 154 6.14 6.17 20.06
N VAL A 155 6.31 4.85 20.13
CA VAL A 155 7.16 4.20 21.14
C VAL A 155 8.63 4.63 20.99
N PHE A 156 9.14 4.65 19.76
CA PHE A 156 10.49 5.12 19.48
C PHE A 156 10.67 6.62 19.77
N PHE A 157 9.67 7.45 19.46
CA PHE A 157 9.73 8.90 19.72
C PHE A 157 9.77 9.23 21.22
N LYS A 158 8.96 8.54 22.05
CA LYS A 158 8.98 8.69 23.52
C LYS A 158 10.35 8.35 24.11
N LYS A 159 11.04 7.32 23.58
CA LYS A 159 12.37 6.92 24.05
C LYS A 159 13.47 7.92 23.71
N GLN A 160 13.38 8.63 22.57
CA GLN A 160 14.38 9.63 22.20
C GLN A 160 14.24 10.95 22.96
N LYS A 161 13.01 11.41 23.24
CA LYS A 161 12.77 12.61 24.08
C LYS A 161 13.22 12.46 25.54
N LYS A 162 13.34 11.22 26.05
CA LYS A 162 13.79 10.94 27.42
C LYS A 162 15.32 10.90 27.56
N LYS A 163 16.07 10.99 26.45
CA LYS A 163 17.54 10.93 26.39
C LYS A 163 18.21 12.27 26.01
N SER A 164 17.43 13.33 25.80
CA SER A 164 17.88 14.71 25.58
C SER A 164 17.50 15.57 26.78
#